data_AF-A0A1J5PQQ3-F1
#
_entry.id   AF-A0A1J5PQQ3-F1
#
_cell.length_a   1.000
_cell.length_b   1.000
_cell.length_c   1.000
_cell.angle_alpha   90.00
_cell.angle_beta   90.00
_cell.angle_gamma   90.00
#
_symmetry.space_group_name_H-M   'P 1'
#
loop_
_entity.id
_entity.type
_entity.pdbx_description
1 polymer ?
#
loop_
_entity_poly.entity_id
_entity_poly.type
_entity_poly.pdbx_seq_one_letter_code
_entity_poly.pdbx_strand_id
1 'polypeptide(L)'
;MLHGFYVTAFGVQLDAIPGFVRSTWFKAEKTGTYYGQCAQICGKYHAFMPIVIKVVTLPEYEQWVAQWKKAHPGSTAPADGAAPSST
;
A
#
# COMPACT_ATOMS: atom_id res chain seq x y z
N MET A 1 11.84 7.93 13.89
CA MET A 1 10.39 7.85 14.15
C MET A 1 9.87 6.61 13.46
N LEU A 2 9.12 5.75 14.17
CA LEU A 2 8.50 4.54 13.61
C LEU A 2 7.07 4.88 13.16
N HIS A 3 6.59 4.22 12.10
CA HIS A 3 5.18 4.26 11.70
C HIS A 3 4.65 2.83 11.59
N GLY A 4 3.33 2.65 11.59
CA GLY A 4 2.69 1.36 11.36
C GLY A 4 1.72 1.45 10.20
N PHE A 5 1.94 0.72 9.12
CA PHE A 5 0.96 0.55 8.05
C PHE A 5 -0.10 -0.43 8.51
N TYR A 6 -1.32 0.02 8.77
CA TYR A 6 -2.41 -0.84 9.23
C TYR A 6 -3.69 -0.64 8.44
N VAL A 7 -4.18 -1.74 7.85
CA VAL A 7 -5.44 -1.79 7.09
C VAL A 7 -6.26 -2.96 7.59
N THR A 8 -7.26 -2.67 8.42
CA THR A 8 -8.09 -3.66 9.12
C THR A 8 -8.81 -4.61 8.17
N ALA A 9 -9.35 -4.09 7.06
CA ALA A 9 -10.12 -4.87 6.09
C ALA A 9 -9.31 -6.00 5.42
N PHE A 10 -7.99 -5.90 5.42
CA PHE A 10 -7.10 -6.93 4.88
C PHE A 10 -6.34 -7.68 5.96
N GLY A 11 -6.56 -7.36 7.25
CA GLY A 11 -5.79 -7.93 8.36
C GLY A 11 -4.29 -7.64 8.28
N VAL A 12 -3.88 -6.62 7.52
CA VAL A 12 -2.47 -6.29 7.29
C VAL A 12 -2.01 -5.25 8.27
N GLN A 13 -0.99 -5.59 9.05
CA GLN A 13 -0.22 -4.65 9.87
C GLN A 13 1.27 -4.85 9.65
N LEU A 14 2.00 -3.76 9.37
CA LEU A 14 3.44 -3.80 9.23
C LEU A 14 4.08 -2.49 9.69
N ASP A 15 5.08 -2.58 10.57
CA ASP A 15 5.82 -1.41 11.02
C ASP A 15 6.87 -0.98 9.99
N ALA A 16 6.88 0.31 9.68
CA ALA A 16 7.92 0.98 8.93
C ALA A 16 9.05 1.39 9.90
N ILE A 17 10.09 0.56 9.95
CA ILE A 17 11.25 0.72 10.82
C ILE A 17 12.42 1.27 9.98
N PRO A 18 12.93 2.48 10.26
CA PRO A 18 14.09 3.01 9.56
C PRO A 18 15.27 2.02 9.60
N GLY A 19 15.87 1.74 8.45
CA GLY A 19 16.98 0.78 8.31
C GLY A 19 16.56 -0.67 8.02
N PHE A 20 15.26 -0.99 8.05
CA PHE A 20 14.75 -2.33 7.71
C PHE A 20 13.71 -2.25 6.60
N VAL A 21 13.90 -3.04 5.55
CA VAL A 21 12.84 -3.28 4.55
C VAL A 21 12.05 -4.49 5.00
N ARG A 22 10.76 -4.28 5.27
CA ARG A 22 9.83 -5.35 5.59
C ARG A 22 8.77 -5.41 4.50
N SER A 23 8.33 -6.61 4.16
CA SER A 23 7.26 -6.84 3.21
C SER A 23 6.10 -7.58 3.87
N THR A 24 4.91 -7.36 3.33
CA THR A 24 3.68 -8.09 3.64
C THR A 24 2.86 -8.14 2.34
N TRP A 25 1.85 -8.99 2.30
CA TRP A 25 0.99 -9.12 1.13
C TRP A 25 -0.47 -9.32 1.57
N PHE A 26 -1.39 -8.93 0.70
CA PHE A 26 -2.80 -9.26 0.82
C PHE A 26 -3.39 -9.50 -0.57
N LYS A 27 -4.50 -10.23 -0.62
CA LYS A 27 -5.31 -10.36 -1.82
C LYS A 27 -6.65 -9.69 -1.54
N ALA A 28 -7.00 -8.69 -2.34
CA ALA A 28 -8.32 -8.09 -2.27
C ALA A 28 -9.34 -8.97 -3.02
N GLU A 29 -10.41 -9.37 -2.33
CA GLU A 29 -11.45 -10.22 -2.92
C GLU A 29 -12.60 -9.42 -3.54
N LYS A 30 -12.76 -8.16 -3.15
CA LYS A 30 -13.84 -7.28 -3.58
C LYS A 30 -13.28 -5.93 -3.99
N THR A 31 -13.87 -5.33 -5.02
CA THR A 31 -13.60 -3.94 -5.38
C THR A 31 -14.17 -3.00 -4.32
N GLY A 32 -13.55 -1.83 -4.16
CA GLY A 32 -13.98 -0.86 -3.15
C GLY A 32 -12.86 0.05 -2.67
N THR A 33 -13.21 0.93 -1.73
CA THR A 33 -12.25 1.80 -1.04
C THR A 33 -12.09 1.33 0.39
N TYR A 34 -10.84 1.11 0.78
CA TYR A 34 -10.44 0.61 2.08
C TYR A 34 -9.57 1.64 2.77
N TYR A 35 -9.78 1.80 4.06
CA TYR A 35 -9.07 2.79 4.86
C TYR A 35 -8.15 2.11 5.85
N GLY A 36 -6.99 2.71 6.03
CA GLY A 36 -6.03 2.37 7.05
C GLY A 36 -5.57 3.60 7.81
N GLN A 37 -4.86 3.37 8.91
CA GLN A 37 -4.30 4.41 9.77
C GLN A 37 -2.90 4.02 10.23
N CYS A 38 -2.15 5.00 10.72
CA CYS A 38 -0.90 4.71 11.39
C CYS A 38 -1.18 3.95 12.69
N ALA A 39 -0.62 2.75 12.87
CA ALA A 39 -0.82 1.95 14.10
C ALA A 39 0.28 2.15 15.17
N GLN A 40 1.29 2.97 14.88
CA GLN A 40 2.41 3.22 15.79
C GLN A 40 2.45 4.70 16.17
N ILE A 41 2.39 5.01 17.47
CA ILE A 41 2.48 6.39 17.95
C ILE A 41 3.78 7.03 17.46
N CYS A 42 3.65 8.10 16.68
CA CYS A 42 4.78 8.62 15.92
C CYS A 42 4.97 10.14 16.07
N GLY A 43 4.07 10.84 16.75
CA GLY A 43 4.23 12.26 17.10
C GLY A 43 2.93 13.05 16.99
N LYS A 44 3.06 14.39 17.00
CA LYS A 44 1.91 15.33 17.01
C LYS A 44 0.88 15.07 15.91
N TYR A 45 1.35 14.71 14.71
CA TYR A 45 0.47 14.49 13.55
C TYR A 45 0.14 13.02 13.30
N HIS A 46 0.33 12.15 14.30
CA HIS A 46 0.07 10.71 14.19
C HIS A 46 -1.34 10.37 13.66
N ALA A 47 -2.36 11.13 14.08
CA ALA A 47 -3.74 10.94 13.63
C ALA A 47 -4.05 11.52 12.24
N PHE A 48 -3.13 12.27 11.63
CA PHE A 48 -3.36 13.02 10.38
C PHE A 48 -2.61 12.42 9.19
N MET A 49 -2.36 11.11 9.23
CA MET A 49 -1.68 10.38 8.16
C MET A 49 -2.46 9.11 7.76
N PRO A 50 -3.66 9.28 7.17
CA PRO A 50 -4.51 8.17 6.76
C PRO A 50 -3.91 7.41 5.56
N ILE A 51 -4.29 6.15 5.43
CA ILE A 51 -4.00 5.30 4.27
C ILE A 51 -5.31 5.06 3.53
N VAL A 52 -5.30 5.16 2.20
CA VAL A 52 -6.44 4.83 1.34
C VAL A 52 -5.99 3.85 0.27
N ILE A 53 -6.69 2.73 0.16
CA ILE A 53 -6.49 1.73 -0.89
C ILE A 53 -7.77 1.66 -1.72
N LYS A 54 -7.66 1.87 -3.03
CA LYS A 54 -8.76 1.66 -3.96
C LYS A 54 -8.51 0.38 -4.74
N VAL A 55 -9.35 -0.63 -4.51
CA VAL A 55 -9.34 -1.88 -5.26
C VAL A 55 -10.29 -1.73 -6.44
N VAL A 56 -9.75 -1.92 -7.63
CA VAL A 56 -10.44 -1.75 -8.91
C VAL A 56 -10.31 -3.02 -9.75
N THR A 57 -11.05 -3.07 -10.85
CA THR A 57 -10.89 -4.14 -11.84
C THR A 57 -9.56 -4.03 -12.57
N LEU A 58 -9.09 -5.12 -13.18
CA LEU A 58 -7.84 -5.11 -13.95
C LEU A 58 -7.84 -4.07 -15.10
N PRO A 59 -8.91 -3.93 -15.92
CA PRO A 59 -8.94 -2.91 -16.98
C PRO A 59 -8.83 -1.48 -16.44
N GLU A 60 -9.50 -1.18 -15.32
CA GLU A 60 -9.40 0.14 -14.66
C GLU A 60 -7.99 0.41 -14.15
N TYR A 61 -7.32 -0.61 -13.59
CA TYR A 61 -5.94 -0.50 -13.12
C TYR A 61 -4.98 -0.24 -14.28
N GLU A 62 -5.09 -0.99 -15.39
CA GLU A 62 -4.23 -0.81 -16.57
C GLU A 62 -4.38 0.58 -17.18
N GLN A 63 -5.62 1.07 -17.29
CA GLN A 63 -5.90 2.42 -17.76
C GLN A 63 -5.26 3.47 -16.84
N TRP A 64 -5.39 3.30 -15.52
CA TRP A 64 -4.78 4.20 -14.55
C TRP A 64 -3.24 4.20 -14.64
N VAL A 65 -2.61 3.03 -14.74
CA VAL A 65 -1.15 2.91 -14.90
C VAL A 65 -0.67 3.60 -16.17
N ALA A 66 -1.38 3.42 -17.29
CA ALA A 66 -1.03 4.07 -18.56
C ALA A 66 -1.09 5.60 -18.46
N GLN A 67 -2.15 6.14 -17.83
CA GLN A 67 -2.28 7.57 -17.58
C GLN A 67 -1.18 8.09 -16.64
N TRP A 68 -0.90 7.35 -15.57
CA TRP A 68 0.12 7.72 -14.60
C TRP A 68 1.52 7.77 -15.22
N LYS A 69 1.89 6.77 -16.04
CA LYS A 69 3.17 6.73 -16.78
C LYS A 69 3.30 7.89 -17.76
N LYS A 70 2.22 8.26 -18.45
CA LYS A 70 2.21 9.43 -19.35
C LYS A 70 2.46 10.74 -18.57
N ALA A 71 1.91 10.86 -17.36
CA ALA A 71 2.12 12.02 -16.50
C ALA A 71 3.50 12.06 -15.83
N HIS A 72 4.18 10.92 -15.68
CA HIS A 72 5.48 10.78 -15.01
C HIS A 72 6.51 10.12 -15.94
N PRO A 73 7.02 10.82 -16.96
CA PRO A 73 8.01 10.25 -17.87
C PRO A 73 9.31 9.92 -17.12
N GLY A 74 9.85 8.71 -17.32
CA GLY A 74 11.10 8.25 -16.72
C GLY A 74 10.98 7.62 -15.32
N SER A 75 9.79 7.61 -14.70
CA SER A 75 9.59 6.85 -13.47
C SER A 75 9.46 5.35 -13.76
N THR A 76 10.30 4.53 -13.14
CA THR A 76 10.13 3.09 -13.10
C THR A 76 9.12 2.74 -12.01
N ALA A 77 8.18 1.84 -12.29
CA ALA A 77 7.32 1.28 -11.25
C ALA A 77 8.22 0.56 -10.21
N PRO A 78 7.91 0.63 -8.90
CA PRO A 78 8.61 -0.18 -7.92
C PRO A 78 8.49 -1.67 -8.33
N ALA A 79 9.62 -2.37 -8.35
CA ALA A 79 9.68 -3.80 -8.68
C ALA A 79 8.73 -4.57 -7.76
N ASP A 80 7.91 -5.46 -8.34
CA ASP A 80 6.92 -6.24 -7.61
C ASP A 80 7.58 -6.97 -6.43
N GLY A 81 7.09 -6.71 -5.23
CA GLY A 81 7.34 -7.58 -4.09
C GLY A 81 6.71 -8.93 -4.40
N ALA A 82 7.54 -9.89 -4.83
CA ALA A 82 7.13 -11.25 -5.12
C ALA A 82 6.26 -11.79 -3.98
N ALA A 83 5.02 -12.19 -4.31
CA ALA A 83 4.22 -13.02 -3.43
C ALA A 83 5.04 -14.29 -3.09
N PRO A 84 5.04 -14.77 -1.83
CA PRO A 84 5.68 -16.04 -1.53
C PRO A 84 5.01 -17.12 -2.39
N SER A 85 5.81 -17.73 -3.26
CA SER A 85 5.44 -18.92 -4.02
C SER A 85 4.97 -19.99 -3.04
N SER A 86 3.76 -20.48 -3.22
CA SER A 86 3.23 -21.63 -2.48
C SER A 86 4.14 -22.84 -2.71
N THR A 87 4.91 -23.19 -1.69
CA THR A 87 5.49 -24.52 -1.45
C THR A 87 5.28 -24.83 0.02
#